data_AF-A0A846MY28-F1
#
_entry.id   AF-A0A846MY28-F1
#
_cell.length_a   1.000
_cell.length_b   1.000
_cell.length_c   1.000
_cell.angle_alpha   90.00
_cell.angle_beta   90.00
_cell.angle_gamma   90.00
#
_symmetry.space_group_name_H-M   'P 1'
#
loop_
_entity.id
_entity.type
_entity.pdbx_description
1 polymer ?
#
loop_
_entity_poly.entity_id
_entity_poly.type
_entity_poly.pdbx_seq_one_letter_code
_entity_poly.pdbx_strand_id
1 'polypeptide(L)'
;MANLRAGRNLFIRAAMHNPAMIRRILLGLLAVFAITTAEAAQTPEARYAAALAVLEAKCGDDCGFGVDESNPEEVKALDALWDATQDWTLAFLESNPGIALEPLKTELLNRHPPTFQSPSIAPDWVTSLADDLYAFSTRWDQIGTAFLVGKRNGRWTVLWDVRKTDTRHFPVLNAWRTDHGGGACRDDDLGYACGSLSGGIFPLKPDAEGKLRFGLGGTYAQGGGFTFTKQISFWRWDGKNAEPLLAHTYQQYIEDSQASVPDTPSRIVVRVKDKFKSVGVCCAGRQLNWTFRILPDRIEDQGKKPLYPEADAVDAVYAALQDHRSAEGAATPAALSFMGRNLPDGLGNFVTRRSGSGATVCLSSDAFESFFVRFRLVRRGGKFFIAKAERVAGDLDQHCSRQKGE
;
A
#
# COMPACT_ATOMS: atom_id res chain seq x y z
N MET A 1 30.22 -72.85 26.98
CA MET A 1 30.26 -71.38 26.85
C MET A 1 28.90 -70.85 27.26
N ALA A 2 28.88 -70.05 28.33
CA ALA A 2 27.72 -69.70 29.11
C ALA A 2 27.30 -68.23 28.92
N ASN A 3 26.04 -67.96 29.28
CA ASN A 3 25.45 -66.69 29.74
C ASN A 3 25.16 -65.57 28.73
N LEU A 4 23.85 -65.25 28.58
CA LEU A 4 23.24 -63.95 28.88
C LEU A 4 21.78 -63.89 28.37
N ARG A 5 20.79 -64.30 29.19
CA ARG A 5 19.37 -63.93 29.03
C ARG A 5 18.62 -64.14 30.35
N ALA A 6 18.60 -63.12 31.21
CA ALA A 6 17.59 -62.95 32.25
C ALA A 6 17.76 -61.56 32.88
N GLY A 7 16.77 -60.67 32.71
CA GLY A 7 16.79 -59.38 33.41
C GLY A 7 15.96 -58.30 32.73
N ARG A 8 14.64 -58.48 32.60
CA ARG A 8 13.75 -57.36 32.24
C ARG A 8 12.29 -57.43 32.71
N ASN A 9 11.88 -58.48 33.44
CA ASN A 9 10.47 -58.68 33.81
C ASN A 9 10.12 -58.50 35.29
N LEU A 10 11.01 -57.98 36.14
CA LEU A 10 10.73 -57.87 37.58
C LEU A 10 10.29 -56.48 38.08
N PHE A 11 10.20 -55.46 37.23
CA PHE A 11 9.87 -54.10 37.66
C PHE A 11 8.39 -53.70 37.51
N ILE A 12 7.55 -54.50 36.85
CA ILE A 12 6.15 -54.11 36.57
C ILE A 12 5.15 -54.67 37.60
N ARG A 13 5.50 -55.70 38.39
CA ARG A 13 4.54 -56.33 39.32
C ARG A 13 4.50 -55.75 40.75
N ALA A 14 5.42 -54.87 41.14
CA ALA A 14 5.44 -54.29 42.49
C ALA A 14 4.65 -52.96 42.63
N ALA A 15 4.22 -52.34 41.52
CA ALA A 15 3.58 -51.01 41.55
C ALA A 15 2.04 -51.03 41.67
N MET A 16 1.39 -52.20 41.65
CA MET A 16 -0.08 -52.29 41.51
C MET A 16 -0.87 -52.49 42.81
N HIS A 17 -0.27 -52.38 44.00
CA HIS A 17 -1.00 -52.57 45.27
C HIS A 17 -0.95 -51.38 46.24
N ASN A 18 -0.50 -50.20 45.77
CA ASN A 18 -0.56 -48.99 46.58
C ASN A 18 -1.72 -48.09 46.11
N PRO A 19 -2.87 -48.08 46.81
CA PRO A 19 -4.01 -47.25 46.42
C PRO A 19 -3.69 -45.75 46.42
N ALA A 20 -2.66 -45.31 47.16
CA ALA A 20 -2.18 -43.93 47.11
C ALA A 20 -1.45 -43.58 45.80
N MET A 21 -0.78 -44.56 45.18
CA MET A 21 -0.06 -44.37 43.91
C MET A 21 -1.03 -44.31 42.72
N ILE A 22 -2.05 -45.17 42.71
CA ILE A 22 -3.13 -45.14 41.70
C ILE A 22 -3.91 -43.82 41.78
N ARG A 23 -4.19 -43.32 42.99
CA ARG A 23 -4.87 -42.02 43.19
C ARG A 23 -4.01 -40.84 42.72
N ARG A 24 -2.69 -40.88 42.90
CA ARG A 24 -1.76 -39.84 42.40
C ARG A 24 -1.60 -39.87 40.88
N ILE A 25 -1.60 -41.04 40.25
CA ILE A 25 -1.57 -41.18 38.79
C ILE A 25 -2.88 -40.69 38.18
N LEU A 26 -4.04 -41.04 38.77
CA LEU A 26 -5.35 -40.53 38.34
C LEU A 26 -5.51 -39.02 38.55
N LEU A 27 -5.03 -38.47 39.67
CA LEU A 27 -5.03 -37.02 39.91
C LEU A 27 -4.06 -36.29 38.96
N GLY A 28 -2.91 -36.88 38.65
CA GLY A 28 -1.98 -36.35 37.65
C GLY A 28 -2.56 -36.37 36.24
N LEU A 29 -3.24 -37.46 35.85
CA LEU A 29 -3.94 -37.56 34.56
C LEU A 29 -5.15 -36.63 34.47
N LEU A 30 -5.90 -36.44 35.57
CA LEU A 30 -7.00 -35.47 35.63
C LEU A 30 -6.50 -34.02 35.61
N ALA A 31 -5.35 -33.72 36.21
CA ALA A 31 -4.72 -32.40 36.11
C ALA A 31 -4.17 -32.14 34.70
N VAL A 32 -3.56 -33.14 34.05
CA VAL A 32 -3.12 -33.03 32.65
C VAL A 32 -4.33 -32.87 31.72
N PHE A 33 -5.41 -33.65 31.92
CA PHE A 33 -6.65 -33.47 31.16
C PHE A 33 -7.29 -32.10 31.41
N ALA A 34 -7.34 -31.62 32.66
CA ALA A 34 -7.90 -30.31 33.01
C ALA A 34 -7.07 -29.14 32.47
N ILE A 35 -5.73 -29.26 32.41
CA ILE A 35 -4.85 -28.26 31.81
C ILE A 35 -4.97 -28.29 30.27
N THR A 36 -5.16 -29.46 29.65
CA THR A 36 -5.43 -29.55 28.19
C THR A 36 -6.84 -29.12 27.79
N THR A 37 -7.81 -29.09 28.70
CA THR A 37 -9.18 -28.60 28.42
C THR A 37 -9.37 -27.11 28.73
N ALA A 38 -8.40 -26.46 29.37
CA ALA A 38 -8.45 -25.03 29.70
C ALA A 38 -7.81 -24.13 28.62
N GLU A 39 -7.14 -24.71 27.61
CA GLU A 39 -7.11 -24.15 26.26
C GLU A 39 -8.44 -24.48 25.57
N ALA A 40 -9.57 -24.05 26.16
CA ALA A 40 -10.77 -23.85 25.37
C ALA A 40 -10.33 -22.94 24.22
N ALA A 41 -10.36 -23.45 22.99
CA ALA A 41 -9.87 -22.75 21.81
C ALA A 41 -10.41 -21.30 21.86
N GLN A 42 -9.54 -20.35 22.19
CA GLN A 42 -9.95 -18.97 22.40
C GLN A 42 -10.64 -18.51 21.12
N THR A 43 -11.83 -17.90 21.27
CA THR A 43 -12.56 -17.38 20.11
C THR A 43 -11.67 -16.40 19.34
N PRO A 44 -11.88 -16.23 18.02
CA PRO A 44 -11.16 -15.21 17.25
C PRO A 44 -11.16 -13.84 17.94
N GLU A 45 -12.29 -13.43 18.52
CA GLU A 45 -12.44 -12.17 19.27
C GLU A 45 -11.54 -12.11 20.51
N ALA A 46 -11.45 -13.20 21.29
CA ALA A 46 -10.60 -13.24 22.47
C ALA A 46 -9.11 -13.17 22.09
N ARG A 47 -8.70 -13.85 21.01
CA ARG A 47 -7.33 -13.78 20.49
C ARG A 47 -7.00 -12.39 19.95
N TYR A 48 -7.93 -11.78 19.22
CA TYR A 48 -7.78 -10.41 18.72
C TYR A 48 -7.62 -9.42 19.87
N ALA A 49 -8.50 -9.48 20.89
CA ALA A 49 -8.42 -8.59 22.05
C ALA A 49 -7.12 -8.79 22.85
N ALA A 50 -6.64 -10.02 23.00
CA ALA A 50 -5.37 -10.30 23.68
C ALA A 50 -4.17 -9.75 22.89
N ALA A 51 -4.15 -9.93 21.57
CA ALA A 51 -3.12 -9.38 20.70
C ALA A 51 -3.13 -7.85 20.72
N LEU A 52 -4.30 -7.25 20.58
CA LEU A 52 -4.51 -5.81 20.66
C LEU A 52 -4.01 -5.23 21.98
N ALA A 53 -4.29 -5.89 23.12
CA ALA A 53 -3.81 -5.43 24.41
C ALA A 53 -2.28 -5.38 24.51
N VAL A 54 -1.56 -6.29 23.85
CA VAL A 54 -0.08 -6.26 23.79
C VAL A 54 0.40 -5.07 22.97
N LEU A 55 -0.25 -4.84 21.82
CA LEU A 55 0.09 -3.74 20.91
C LEU A 55 -0.22 -2.37 21.54
N GLU A 56 -1.38 -2.23 22.19
CA GLU A 56 -1.82 -1.00 22.86
C GLU A 56 -1.06 -0.71 24.15
N ALA A 57 -0.54 -1.73 24.86
CA ALA A 57 0.18 -1.52 26.12
C ALA A 57 1.44 -0.64 25.97
N LYS A 58 1.99 -0.55 24.76
CA LYS A 58 3.12 0.33 24.44
C LYS A 58 2.74 1.57 23.63
N CYS A 59 1.52 1.63 23.11
CA CYS A 59 0.99 2.86 22.56
C CYS A 59 0.71 3.83 23.71
N GLY A 60 1.45 4.95 23.76
CA GLY A 60 1.02 6.11 24.54
C GLY A 60 -0.18 6.80 23.89
N ASP A 61 -0.19 8.14 23.87
CA ASP A 61 -1.25 8.92 23.20
C ASP A 61 -1.21 8.84 21.66
N ASP A 62 -0.12 8.31 21.09
CA ASP A 62 0.08 8.14 19.65
C ASP A 62 0.79 6.79 19.42
N CYS A 63 0.10 5.82 18.81
CA CYS A 63 0.70 4.58 18.33
C CYS A 63 1.59 4.97 17.14
N GLY A 64 2.79 5.49 17.40
CA GLY A 64 3.63 6.11 16.38
C GLY A 64 3.82 5.22 15.15
N PHE A 65 3.02 5.45 14.10
CA PHE A 65 3.04 4.85 12.76
C PHE A 65 3.34 3.35 12.61
N GLY A 66 3.52 2.51 13.64
CA GLY A 66 4.07 1.17 13.48
C GLY A 66 4.28 0.36 14.77
N VAL A 67 4.67 -0.91 14.58
CA VAL A 67 5.12 -1.86 15.61
C VAL A 67 6.64 -1.72 15.83
N ASP A 68 7.13 -1.90 17.06
CA ASP A 68 8.55 -2.10 17.29
C ASP A 68 8.99 -3.49 16.79
N GLU A 69 9.51 -3.54 15.56
CA GLU A 69 9.99 -4.77 14.91
C GLU A 69 11.14 -5.45 15.67
N SER A 70 11.86 -4.69 16.52
CA SER A 70 12.91 -5.24 17.37
C SER A 70 12.35 -5.98 18.59
N ASN A 71 11.04 -5.82 18.88
CA ASN A 71 10.33 -6.53 19.93
C ASN A 71 9.56 -7.75 19.36
N PRO A 72 10.04 -8.99 19.61
CA PRO A 72 9.37 -10.19 19.13
C PRO A 72 7.94 -10.37 19.66
N GLU A 73 7.61 -9.80 20.82
CA GLU A 73 6.26 -9.88 21.39
C GLU A 73 5.25 -9.07 20.58
N GLU A 74 5.61 -7.88 20.10
CA GLU A 74 4.72 -7.05 19.29
C GLU A 74 4.57 -7.61 17.88
N VAL A 75 5.67 -8.10 17.28
CA VAL A 75 5.59 -8.83 15.99
C VAL A 75 4.66 -10.04 16.13
N LYS A 76 4.82 -10.84 17.19
CA LYS A 76 3.92 -11.99 17.44
C LYS A 76 2.47 -11.56 17.68
N ALA A 77 2.25 -10.45 18.39
CA ALA A 77 0.92 -9.92 18.65
C ALA A 77 0.26 -9.44 17.35
N LEU A 78 0.97 -8.70 16.50
CA LEU A 78 0.46 -8.26 15.20
C LEU A 78 0.11 -9.46 14.30
N ASP A 79 0.93 -10.51 14.28
CA ASP A 79 0.61 -11.74 13.54
C ASP A 79 -0.64 -12.43 14.08
N ALA A 80 -0.78 -12.52 15.41
CA ALA A 80 -1.94 -13.11 16.07
C ALA A 80 -3.22 -12.30 15.83
N LEU A 81 -3.11 -10.98 15.74
CA LEU A 81 -4.21 -10.08 15.40
C LEU A 81 -4.75 -10.40 14.00
N TRP A 82 -3.86 -10.51 13.01
CA TRP A 82 -4.25 -10.87 11.65
C TRP A 82 -4.80 -12.29 11.51
N ASP A 83 -4.21 -13.27 12.18
CA ASP A 83 -4.71 -14.64 12.19
C ASP A 83 -6.11 -14.70 12.84
N ALA A 84 -6.35 -13.92 13.90
CA ALA A 84 -7.67 -13.80 14.52
C ALA A 84 -8.70 -13.18 13.57
N THR A 85 -8.35 -12.12 12.83
CA THR A 85 -9.22 -11.53 11.79
C THR A 85 -9.52 -12.52 10.67
N GLN A 86 -8.54 -13.31 10.23
CA GLN A 86 -8.74 -14.37 9.25
C GLN A 86 -9.74 -15.41 9.75
N ASP A 87 -9.53 -15.95 10.96
CA ASP A 87 -10.40 -16.97 11.55
C ASP A 87 -11.82 -16.45 11.81
N TRP A 88 -11.95 -15.20 12.25
CA TRP A 88 -13.23 -14.52 12.37
C TRP A 88 -13.95 -14.43 11.02
N THR A 89 -13.23 -14.04 9.96
CA THR A 89 -13.78 -13.94 8.60
C THR A 89 -14.29 -15.29 8.10
N LEU A 90 -13.54 -16.38 8.35
CA LEU A 90 -13.98 -17.72 8.01
C LEU A 90 -15.25 -18.11 8.78
N ALA A 91 -15.28 -17.91 10.10
CA ALA A 91 -16.44 -18.22 10.94
C ALA A 91 -17.69 -17.43 10.53
N PHE A 92 -17.51 -16.16 10.15
CA PHE A 92 -18.57 -15.31 9.64
C PHE A 92 -19.14 -15.85 8.32
N LEU A 93 -18.29 -16.19 7.34
CA LEU A 93 -18.73 -16.71 6.05
C LEU A 93 -19.38 -18.11 6.16
N GLU A 94 -18.93 -18.95 7.09
CA GLU A 94 -19.56 -20.24 7.40
C GLU A 94 -20.95 -20.06 8.02
N SER A 95 -21.12 -19.07 8.89
CA SER A 95 -22.41 -18.77 9.55
C SER A 95 -23.40 -18.06 8.62
N ASN A 96 -22.91 -17.51 7.50
CA ASN A 96 -23.71 -16.75 6.53
C ASN A 96 -23.55 -17.32 5.10
N PRO A 97 -23.89 -18.60 4.87
CA PRO A 97 -23.74 -19.22 3.57
C PRO A 97 -24.60 -18.51 2.53
N GLY A 98 -23.99 -18.07 1.43
CA GLY A 98 -24.69 -17.38 0.34
C GLY A 98 -24.90 -15.88 0.55
N ILE A 99 -24.25 -15.26 1.55
CA ILE A 99 -24.23 -13.80 1.67
C ILE A 99 -23.70 -13.18 0.36
N ALA A 100 -24.47 -12.25 -0.21
CA ALA A 100 -24.06 -11.51 -1.39
C ALA A 100 -22.99 -10.46 -1.04
N LEU A 101 -22.19 -10.04 -2.03
CA LEU A 101 -21.05 -9.13 -1.82
C LEU A 101 -21.45 -7.79 -1.20
N GLU A 102 -22.53 -7.15 -1.66
CA GLU A 102 -22.94 -5.84 -1.14
C GLU A 102 -23.41 -5.90 0.32
N PRO A 103 -24.31 -6.84 0.73
CA PRO A 103 -24.59 -7.07 2.14
C PRO A 103 -23.35 -7.37 2.99
N LEU A 104 -22.41 -8.16 2.47
CA LEU A 104 -21.15 -8.45 3.16
C LEU A 104 -20.34 -7.16 3.39
N LYS A 105 -20.18 -6.30 2.37
CA LYS A 105 -19.53 -4.99 2.51
C LYS A 105 -20.23 -4.13 3.56
N THR A 106 -21.56 -4.05 3.54
CA THR A 106 -22.33 -3.28 4.51
C THR A 106 -22.10 -3.80 5.93
N GLU A 107 -22.10 -5.11 6.14
CA GLU A 107 -21.87 -5.70 7.46
C GLU A 107 -20.45 -5.41 7.97
N LEU A 108 -19.44 -5.53 7.11
CA LEU A 108 -18.05 -5.18 7.46
C LEU A 108 -17.92 -3.70 7.82
N LEU A 109 -18.50 -2.81 7.01
CA LEU A 109 -18.50 -1.37 7.28
C LEU A 109 -19.23 -1.03 8.59
N ASN A 110 -20.35 -1.68 8.90
CA ASN A 110 -21.07 -1.44 10.15
C ASN A 110 -20.28 -1.88 11.39
N ARG A 111 -19.39 -2.86 11.25
CA ARG A 111 -18.50 -3.35 12.32
C ARG A 111 -17.21 -2.56 12.47
N HIS A 112 -16.91 -1.68 11.51
CA HIS A 112 -15.83 -0.70 11.59
C HIS A 112 -16.44 0.69 11.84
N PRO A 113 -16.52 1.18 13.09
CA PRO A 113 -16.98 2.53 13.32
C PRO A 113 -16.07 3.53 12.56
N PRO A 114 -16.65 4.63 12.03
CA PRO A 114 -15.94 5.56 11.15
C PRO A 114 -14.85 6.40 11.85
N THR A 115 -14.67 6.21 13.16
CA THR A 115 -13.63 6.87 13.95
C THR A 115 -12.37 6.02 13.95
N PHE A 116 -11.23 6.63 13.63
CA PHE A 116 -9.88 6.04 13.64
C PHE A 116 -9.46 5.38 14.98
N GLN A 117 -10.31 5.42 16.01
CA GLN A 117 -9.96 5.08 17.40
C GLN A 117 -10.54 3.77 17.90
N SER A 118 -11.41 3.08 17.14
CA SER A 118 -12.00 1.83 17.61
C SER A 118 -11.49 0.66 16.78
N PRO A 119 -10.58 -0.15 17.32
CA PRO A 119 -10.09 -1.34 16.63
C PRO A 119 -11.25 -2.31 16.36
N SER A 120 -11.22 -2.95 15.19
CA SER A 120 -12.21 -3.96 14.80
C SER A 120 -11.53 -5.21 14.28
N ILE A 121 -12.06 -6.36 14.66
CA ILE A 121 -11.62 -7.66 14.15
C ILE A 121 -12.09 -7.89 12.71
N ALA A 122 -13.17 -7.22 12.27
CA ALA A 122 -13.70 -7.39 10.93
C ALA A 122 -12.76 -6.77 9.89
N PRO A 123 -12.66 -7.29 8.66
CA PRO A 123 -11.94 -6.59 7.60
C PRO A 123 -12.59 -5.25 7.20
N ASP A 124 -11.78 -4.24 6.88
CA ASP A 124 -12.27 -2.94 6.39
C ASP A 124 -12.79 -2.99 4.95
N TRP A 125 -12.32 -3.99 4.17
CA TRP A 125 -12.58 -4.05 2.74
C TRP A 125 -12.78 -5.49 2.26
N VAL A 126 -13.67 -5.64 1.28
CA VAL A 126 -13.89 -6.91 0.57
C VAL A 126 -14.23 -6.67 -0.90
N THR A 127 -13.73 -7.56 -1.75
CA THR A 127 -14.17 -7.68 -3.15
C THR A 127 -14.28 -9.14 -3.57
N SER A 128 -15.12 -9.44 -4.56
CA SER A 128 -15.18 -10.77 -5.19
C SER A 128 -14.20 -10.82 -6.36
N LEU A 129 -13.42 -11.91 -6.42
CA LEU A 129 -12.55 -12.21 -7.56
C LEU A 129 -13.17 -13.26 -8.49
N ALA A 130 -13.97 -14.17 -7.93
CA ALA A 130 -14.78 -15.16 -8.62
C ALA A 130 -15.87 -15.69 -7.67
N ASP A 131 -16.70 -16.61 -8.16
CA ASP A 131 -17.63 -17.36 -7.34
C ASP A 131 -16.88 -18.08 -6.22
N ASP A 132 -17.34 -17.89 -4.98
CA ASP A 132 -16.71 -18.44 -3.78
C ASP A 132 -15.22 -18.11 -3.60
N LEU A 133 -14.75 -16.99 -4.16
CA LEU A 133 -13.42 -16.45 -3.94
C LEU A 133 -13.48 -14.95 -3.66
N TYR A 134 -13.18 -14.60 -2.42
CA TYR A 134 -13.18 -13.23 -1.91
C TYR A 134 -11.76 -12.79 -1.55
N ALA A 135 -11.50 -11.51 -1.75
CA ALA A 135 -10.28 -10.85 -1.34
C ALA A 135 -10.62 -9.83 -0.26
N PHE A 136 -9.92 -9.92 0.86
CA PHE A 136 -10.11 -9.05 2.02
C PHE A 136 -8.86 -8.23 2.27
N SER A 137 -9.04 -7.02 2.77
CA SER A 137 -7.97 -6.29 3.45
C SER A 137 -8.50 -5.69 4.75
N THR A 138 -7.59 -5.56 5.70
CA THR A 138 -7.86 -5.07 7.05
C THR A 138 -6.69 -4.24 7.52
N ARG A 139 -6.92 -3.38 8.51
CA ARG A 139 -5.88 -2.62 9.19
C ARG A 139 -6.14 -2.47 10.68
N TRP A 140 -5.06 -2.27 11.39
CA TRP A 140 -4.99 -1.83 12.77
C TRP A 140 -4.10 -0.59 12.75
N ASP A 141 -4.68 0.53 13.16
CA ASP A 141 -4.09 1.85 12.96
C ASP A 141 -3.64 2.07 11.48
N GLN A 142 -2.35 2.19 11.21
CA GLN A 142 -1.79 2.42 9.87
C GLN A 142 -1.10 1.18 9.28
N ILE A 143 -1.16 0.04 9.96
CA ILE A 143 -0.60 -1.24 9.53
C ILE A 143 -1.74 -2.10 9.00
N GLY A 144 -1.61 -2.63 7.80
CA GLY A 144 -2.63 -3.46 7.18
C GLY A 144 -2.10 -4.75 6.58
N THR A 145 -3.03 -5.64 6.27
CA THR A 145 -2.78 -6.91 5.59
C THR A 145 -3.86 -7.19 4.55
N ALA A 146 -3.60 -8.19 3.71
CA ALA A 146 -4.43 -8.62 2.59
C ALA A 146 -4.41 -10.15 2.49
N PHE A 147 -5.58 -10.75 2.29
CA PHE A 147 -5.69 -12.21 2.17
C PHE A 147 -6.86 -12.63 1.26
N LEU A 148 -6.76 -13.83 0.68
CA LEU A 148 -7.83 -14.44 -0.11
C LEU A 148 -8.51 -15.54 0.70
N VAL A 149 -9.83 -15.58 0.64
CA VAL A 149 -10.65 -16.65 1.21
C VAL A 149 -11.47 -17.30 0.12
N GLY A 150 -11.48 -18.63 0.10
CA GLY A 150 -12.35 -19.39 -0.80
C GLY A 150 -12.68 -20.76 -0.26
N LYS A 151 -13.53 -21.51 -0.97
CA LYS A 151 -13.93 -22.86 -0.54
C LYS A 151 -12.89 -23.92 -0.92
N ARG A 152 -12.51 -24.75 0.04
CA ARG A 152 -11.75 -25.99 -0.16
C ARG A 152 -12.47 -27.12 0.57
N ASN A 153 -12.84 -28.17 -0.16
CA ASN A 153 -13.62 -29.30 0.37
C ASN A 153 -14.93 -28.86 1.06
N GLY A 154 -15.62 -27.87 0.47
CA GLY A 154 -16.89 -27.36 0.97
C GLY A 154 -16.80 -26.43 2.20
N ARG A 155 -15.60 -26.12 2.69
CA ARG A 155 -15.37 -25.18 3.80
C ARG A 155 -14.60 -23.95 3.35
N TRP A 156 -14.92 -22.80 3.91
CA TRP A 156 -14.14 -21.58 3.74
C TRP A 156 -12.76 -21.74 4.36
N THR A 157 -11.74 -21.30 3.64
CA THR A 157 -10.36 -21.32 4.11
C THR A 157 -9.58 -20.15 3.55
N VAL A 158 -8.55 -19.71 4.27
CA VAL A 158 -7.57 -18.76 3.74
C VAL A 158 -6.73 -19.48 2.68
N LEU A 159 -6.80 -18.99 1.45
CA LEU A 159 -6.10 -19.56 0.30
C LEU A 159 -4.78 -18.85 0.02
N TRP A 160 -4.67 -17.59 0.41
CA TRP A 160 -3.46 -16.79 0.27
C TRP A 160 -3.42 -15.68 1.32
N ASP A 161 -2.22 -15.32 1.74
CA ASP A 161 -1.93 -14.27 2.71
C ASP A 161 -0.68 -13.53 2.26
N VAL A 162 -0.81 -12.21 2.06
CA VAL A 162 0.30 -11.39 1.54
C VAL A 162 1.54 -11.49 2.43
N ARG A 163 1.36 -11.62 3.76
CA ARG A 163 2.45 -11.71 4.76
C ARG A 163 3.35 -12.93 4.52
N LYS A 164 2.78 -13.97 3.91
CA LYS A 164 3.42 -15.29 3.74
C LYS A 164 3.94 -15.50 2.32
N THR A 165 3.89 -14.47 1.47
CA THR A 165 4.34 -14.58 0.08
C THR A 165 5.87 -14.60 -0.03
N ASP A 166 6.40 -15.33 -1.01
CA ASP A 166 7.78 -15.19 -1.47
C ASP A 166 8.02 -13.82 -2.13
N THR A 167 8.81 -12.98 -1.47
CA THR A 167 9.12 -11.61 -1.88
C THR A 167 10.46 -11.47 -2.58
N ARG A 168 11.20 -12.57 -2.82
CA ARG A 168 12.58 -12.50 -3.37
C ARG A 168 12.68 -11.73 -4.68
N HIS A 169 11.68 -11.84 -5.55
CA HIS A 169 11.64 -11.12 -6.82
C HIS A 169 11.12 -9.67 -6.70
N PHE A 170 10.39 -9.38 -5.62
CA PHE A 170 9.77 -8.09 -5.37
C PHE A 170 9.93 -7.68 -3.91
N PRO A 171 11.13 -7.26 -3.48
CA PRO A 171 11.42 -6.98 -2.07
C PRO A 171 10.51 -5.93 -1.44
N VAL A 172 9.96 -5.00 -2.23
CA VAL A 172 8.99 -4.00 -1.78
C VAL A 172 7.76 -4.62 -1.09
N LEU A 173 7.41 -5.87 -1.42
CA LEU A 173 6.32 -6.61 -0.81
C LEU A 173 6.62 -7.02 0.64
N ASN A 174 7.89 -6.96 1.09
CA ASN A 174 8.24 -7.24 2.49
C ASN A 174 7.49 -6.33 3.46
N ALA A 175 7.16 -5.09 3.06
CA ALA A 175 6.48 -4.15 3.94
C ALA A 175 5.06 -4.61 4.36
N TRP A 176 4.50 -5.64 3.70
CA TRP A 176 3.27 -6.30 4.13
C TRP A 176 3.48 -7.36 5.22
N ARG A 177 4.72 -7.77 5.50
CA ARG A 177 5.05 -8.76 6.52
C ARG A 177 5.03 -8.09 7.89
N THR A 178 4.63 -8.86 8.88
CA THR A 178 4.54 -8.42 10.27
C THR A 178 5.89 -8.00 10.87
N ASP A 179 6.99 -8.64 10.43
CA ASP A 179 8.36 -8.35 10.84
C ASP A 179 9.02 -7.18 10.07
N HIS A 180 8.30 -6.54 9.14
CA HIS A 180 8.73 -5.37 8.34
C HIS A 180 7.64 -4.28 8.25
N GLY A 181 6.50 -4.50 8.92
CA GLY A 181 5.31 -3.68 8.85
C GLY A 181 5.28 -2.57 9.90
N GLY A 182 6.33 -2.39 10.70
CA GLY A 182 6.51 -1.31 11.66
C GLY A 182 7.42 -0.18 11.18
N GLY A 183 8.30 -0.44 10.19
CA GLY A 183 9.13 0.56 9.54
C GLY A 183 10.49 0.82 10.17
N ALA A 184 10.89 0.09 11.21
CA ALA A 184 12.19 0.27 11.85
C ALA A 184 13.35 -0.06 10.88
N CYS A 185 13.15 -1.04 9.99
CA CYS A 185 14.11 -1.37 8.93
C CYS A 185 14.16 -0.40 7.73
N ARG A 186 13.50 0.77 7.80
CA ARG A 186 13.45 1.73 6.67
C ARG A 186 14.76 2.47 6.45
N ASP A 187 15.59 2.59 7.48
CA ASP A 187 16.89 3.26 7.42
C ASP A 187 18.03 2.33 6.89
N ASP A 188 17.78 1.01 6.77
CA ASP A 188 18.79 -0.03 6.52
C ASP A 188 18.83 -0.52 5.05
N ASP A 189 19.05 0.37 4.06
CA ASP A 189 19.10 0.06 2.60
C ASP A 189 17.82 -0.55 1.97
N LEU A 190 16.90 -1.06 2.79
CA LEU A 190 15.66 -1.72 2.40
C LEU A 190 14.59 -0.71 1.94
N GLY A 191 14.70 0.55 2.35
CA GLY A 191 13.83 1.64 1.91
C GLY A 191 12.35 1.27 2.06
N TYR A 192 11.63 1.19 0.93
CA TYR A 192 10.20 0.86 0.93
C TYR A 192 9.88 -0.63 1.01
N ALA A 193 10.86 -1.51 1.14
CA ALA A 193 10.63 -2.89 1.59
C ALA A 193 10.25 -2.95 3.08
N CYS A 194 10.28 -1.82 3.78
CA CYS A 194 9.92 -1.67 5.18
C CYS A 194 8.89 -0.55 5.35
N GLY A 195 7.97 -0.72 6.31
CA GLY A 195 7.06 0.33 6.74
C GLY A 195 5.61 -0.10 6.76
N SER A 196 4.91 0.37 7.79
CA SER A 196 3.48 0.28 7.94
C SER A 196 2.77 0.77 6.71
N LEU A 197 1.90 -0.08 6.18
CA LEU A 197 1.13 0.24 5.00
C LEU A 197 -0.24 -0.41 5.11
N SER A 198 -1.26 0.27 4.62
CA SER A 198 -2.61 -0.26 4.55
C SER A 198 -3.21 0.00 3.17
N GLY A 199 -4.18 -0.79 2.76
CA GLY A 199 -4.76 -0.61 1.45
C GLY A 199 -5.82 -1.64 1.07
N GLY A 200 -6.00 -1.83 -0.23
CA GLY A 200 -7.16 -2.53 -0.78
C GLY A 200 -6.83 -3.37 -2.00
N ILE A 201 -7.65 -4.39 -2.21
CA ILE A 201 -7.56 -5.32 -3.34
C ILE A 201 -8.64 -4.97 -4.37
N PHE A 202 -8.31 -5.07 -5.65
CA PHE A 202 -9.24 -4.85 -6.75
C PHE A 202 -9.09 -5.92 -7.84
N PRO A 203 -10.21 -6.35 -8.47
CA PRO A 203 -10.17 -7.38 -9.50
C PRO A 203 -9.56 -6.85 -10.81
N LEU A 204 -8.91 -7.74 -11.56
CA LEU A 204 -8.41 -7.48 -12.92
C LEU A 204 -9.02 -8.48 -13.91
N LYS A 205 -8.90 -8.19 -15.21
CA LYS A 205 -9.26 -9.19 -16.23
C LYS A 205 -8.41 -10.46 -16.03
N PRO A 206 -9.00 -11.67 -16.18
CA PRO A 206 -8.23 -12.91 -16.23
C PRO A 206 -7.16 -12.90 -17.33
N ASP A 207 -6.17 -13.78 -17.22
CA ASP A 207 -5.17 -13.99 -18.26
C ASP A 207 -5.75 -14.82 -19.45
N ALA A 208 -4.94 -15.08 -20.46
CA ALA A 208 -5.33 -15.83 -21.67
C ALA A 208 -5.76 -17.27 -21.36
N GLU A 209 -5.30 -17.84 -20.25
CA GLU A 209 -5.64 -19.18 -19.78
C GLU A 209 -6.87 -19.17 -18.87
N GLY A 210 -7.48 -17.98 -18.65
CA GLY A 210 -8.60 -17.80 -17.74
C GLY A 210 -8.20 -17.76 -16.27
N LYS A 211 -6.91 -17.70 -15.93
CA LYS A 211 -6.46 -17.56 -14.55
C LYS A 211 -6.79 -16.17 -14.03
N LEU A 212 -7.32 -16.11 -12.81
CA LEU A 212 -7.75 -14.86 -12.21
C LEU A 212 -6.55 -13.96 -11.93
N ARG A 213 -6.77 -12.65 -12.00
CA ARG A 213 -5.79 -11.63 -11.65
C ARG A 213 -6.41 -10.58 -10.75
N PHE A 214 -5.59 -10.00 -9.89
CA PHE A 214 -6.00 -8.93 -9.01
C PHE A 214 -4.85 -7.95 -8.77
N GLY A 215 -5.19 -6.72 -8.40
CA GLY A 215 -4.24 -5.72 -7.95
C GLY A 215 -4.36 -5.49 -6.45
N LEU A 216 -3.25 -5.13 -5.83
CA LEU A 216 -3.16 -4.74 -4.43
C LEU A 216 -2.51 -3.36 -4.37
N GLY A 217 -3.28 -2.37 -3.92
CA GLY A 217 -2.77 -1.02 -3.65
C GLY A 217 -2.51 -0.85 -2.16
N GLY A 218 -1.41 -0.20 -1.81
CA GLY A 218 -1.05 0.14 -0.42
C GLY A 218 -0.66 1.60 -0.30
N THR A 219 -0.91 2.21 0.86
CA THR A 219 -0.44 3.53 1.25
C THR A 219 0.39 3.39 2.51
N TYR A 220 1.62 3.86 2.48
CA TYR A 220 2.48 3.84 3.67
C TYR A 220 1.98 4.87 4.68
N ALA A 221 2.04 4.49 5.95
CA ALA A 221 1.88 5.35 7.10
C ALA A 221 2.86 6.52 7.04
N GLN A 222 2.41 7.72 7.42
CA GLN A 222 3.26 8.91 7.44
C GLN A 222 2.77 9.97 8.41
N GLY A 223 3.70 10.56 9.17
CA GLY A 223 3.38 11.53 10.21
C GLY A 223 3.14 12.96 9.77
N GLY A 224 3.26 13.25 8.48
CA GLY A 224 2.87 14.54 7.96
C GLY A 224 3.27 14.78 6.52
N GLY A 225 2.84 15.93 6.01
CA GLY A 225 3.10 16.37 4.65
C GLY A 225 1.99 16.02 3.66
N PHE A 226 2.08 16.62 2.49
CA PHE A 226 1.07 16.51 1.42
C PHE A 226 1.43 15.46 0.37
N THR A 227 2.46 14.63 0.60
CA THR A 227 2.90 13.59 -0.34
C THR A 227 2.89 12.25 0.34
N PHE A 228 2.14 11.29 -0.21
CA PHE A 228 2.12 9.91 0.25
C PHE A 228 3.07 9.05 -0.57
N THR A 229 3.80 8.18 0.10
CA THR A 229 4.34 7.00 -0.59
C THR A 229 3.26 5.93 -0.65
N LYS A 230 3.10 5.34 -1.82
CA LYS A 230 2.17 4.25 -2.09
C LYS A 230 2.88 3.08 -2.73
N GLN A 231 2.23 1.93 -2.71
CA GLN A 231 2.63 0.70 -3.37
C GLN A 231 1.50 0.25 -4.30
N ILE A 232 1.87 -0.33 -5.45
CA ILE A 232 0.95 -1.08 -6.29
C ILE A 232 1.61 -2.39 -6.68
N SER A 233 0.86 -3.48 -6.58
CA SER A 233 1.28 -4.80 -7.06
C SER A 233 0.15 -5.49 -7.81
N PHE A 234 0.52 -6.37 -8.73
CA PHE A 234 -0.41 -7.17 -9.52
C PHE A 234 -0.08 -8.64 -9.40
N TRP A 235 -1.12 -9.46 -9.36
CA TRP A 235 -1.02 -10.85 -8.98
C TRP A 235 -1.81 -11.73 -9.94
N ARG A 236 -1.32 -12.95 -10.15
CA ARG A 236 -2.04 -14.03 -10.83
C ARG A 236 -2.37 -15.12 -9.81
N TRP A 237 -3.62 -15.56 -9.81
CA TRP A 237 -4.08 -16.69 -9.02
C TRP A 237 -4.17 -17.94 -9.88
N ASP A 238 -3.37 -18.96 -9.58
CA ASP A 238 -3.32 -20.22 -10.35
C ASP A 238 -4.29 -21.29 -9.82
N GLY A 239 -5.13 -20.96 -8.84
CA GLY A 239 -5.99 -21.90 -8.12
C GLY A 239 -5.41 -22.40 -6.80
N LYS A 240 -4.11 -22.18 -6.56
CA LYS A 240 -3.38 -22.64 -5.37
C LYS A 240 -2.51 -21.55 -4.75
N ASN A 241 -1.85 -20.74 -5.56
CA ASN A 241 -0.91 -19.70 -5.16
C ASN A 241 -1.27 -18.39 -5.87
N ALA A 242 -1.01 -17.27 -5.18
CA ALA A 242 -0.96 -15.97 -5.84
C ALA A 242 0.50 -15.65 -6.18
N GLU A 243 0.79 -15.52 -7.47
CA GLU A 243 2.11 -15.18 -8.00
C GLU A 243 2.16 -13.67 -8.28
N PRO A 244 3.12 -12.93 -7.72
CA PRO A 244 3.30 -11.52 -8.03
C PRO A 244 3.85 -11.39 -9.46
N LEU A 245 3.17 -10.58 -10.28
CA LEU A 245 3.57 -10.28 -11.65
C LEU A 245 4.39 -8.98 -11.73
N LEU A 246 4.11 -8.04 -10.83
CA LEU A 246 4.76 -6.73 -10.74
C LEU A 246 4.49 -6.15 -9.35
N ALA A 247 5.46 -5.43 -8.79
CA ALA A 247 5.27 -4.62 -7.60
C ALA A 247 6.19 -3.41 -7.60
N HIS A 248 5.67 -2.24 -7.28
CA HIS A 248 6.43 -0.99 -7.22
C HIS A 248 5.90 -0.03 -6.17
N THR A 249 6.77 0.89 -5.73
CA THR A 249 6.37 2.09 -5.02
C THR A 249 6.28 3.31 -5.93
N TYR A 250 5.50 4.29 -5.49
CA TYR A 250 5.40 5.60 -6.11
C TYR A 250 5.02 6.67 -5.08
N GLN A 251 5.28 7.93 -5.42
CA GLN A 251 4.79 9.06 -4.62
C GLN A 251 3.52 9.63 -5.25
N GLN A 252 2.63 10.16 -4.42
CA GLN A 252 1.40 10.82 -4.86
C GLN A 252 1.12 12.04 -3.98
N TYR A 253 0.65 13.14 -4.56
CA TYR A 253 0.20 14.31 -3.80
C TYR A 253 -1.20 14.08 -3.20
N ILE A 254 -1.50 14.57 -1.99
CA ILE A 254 -2.75 14.26 -1.27
C ILE A 254 -4.01 14.64 -2.04
N GLU A 255 -3.96 15.75 -2.79
CA GLU A 255 -5.10 16.25 -3.56
C GLU A 255 -5.20 15.58 -4.94
N ASP A 256 -4.19 14.82 -5.36
CA ASP A 256 -4.32 14.01 -6.55
C ASP A 256 -5.35 12.90 -6.26
N SER A 257 -6.40 12.86 -7.08
CA SER A 257 -7.37 11.77 -7.06
C SER A 257 -6.64 10.42 -6.99
N GLN A 258 -7.15 9.48 -6.17
CA GLN A 258 -6.63 8.11 -6.11
C GLN A 258 -6.49 7.50 -7.50
N ALA A 259 -5.66 6.44 -7.63
CA ALA A 259 -5.50 5.70 -8.86
C ALA A 259 -6.87 5.50 -9.52
N SER A 260 -7.07 6.13 -10.67
CA SER A 260 -8.21 5.78 -11.49
C SER A 260 -7.89 4.38 -12.00
N VAL A 261 -8.57 3.37 -11.48
CA VAL A 261 -8.86 2.18 -12.28
C VAL A 261 -9.96 2.68 -13.22
N PRO A 262 -9.65 3.18 -14.44
CA PRO A 262 -10.71 3.59 -15.34
C PRO A 262 -11.64 2.40 -15.55
N ASP A 263 -12.87 2.68 -15.94
CA ASP A 263 -13.96 1.72 -16.22
C ASP A 263 -13.60 0.61 -17.23
N THR A 264 -12.36 0.58 -17.72
CA THR A 264 -11.78 -0.49 -18.52
C THR A 264 -10.73 -1.29 -17.73
N PRO A 265 -11.01 -2.55 -17.33
CA PRO A 265 -10.07 -3.37 -16.56
C PRO A 265 -8.86 -3.87 -17.39
N SER A 266 -8.68 -3.35 -18.61
CA SER A 266 -7.50 -3.57 -19.47
C SER A 266 -6.43 -2.48 -19.33
N ARG A 267 -6.69 -1.40 -18.59
CA ARG A 267 -5.75 -0.29 -18.41
C ARG A 267 -5.91 0.32 -17.03
N ILE A 268 -4.79 0.55 -16.35
CA ILE A 268 -4.75 1.21 -15.03
C ILE A 268 -3.93 2.47 -15.18
N VAL A 269 -4.43 3.59 -14.65
CA VAL A 269 -3.71 4.86 -14.67
C VAL A 269 -3.60 5.41 -13.26
N VAL A 270 -2.36 5.45 -12.76
CA VAL A 270 -2.02 5.97 -11.45
C VAL A 270 -1.48 7.39 -11.60
N ARG A 271 -2.00 8.33 -10.80
CA ARG A 271 -1.40 9.65 -10.64
C ARG A 271 -0.18 9.53 -9.74
N VAL A 272 0.98 9.93 -10.27
CA VAL A 272 2.23 9.89 -9.52
C VAL A 272 2.91 11.24 -9.54
N LYS A 273 3.57 11.55 -8.42
CA LYS A 273 4.46 12.68 -8.23
C LYS A 273 5.89 12.24 -8.51
N ASP A 274 6.64 13.11 -9.18
CA ASP A 274 8.08 12.98 -9.39
C ASP A 274 8.74 14.35 -9.24
N LYS A 275 10.05 14.42 -9.44
CA LYS A 275 10.82 15.67 -9.41
C LYS A 275 10.93 16.26 -10.82
N PHE A 276 10.93 17.60 -10.88
CA PHE A 276 11.45 18.33 -12.02
C PHE A 276 12.99 18.30 -11.99
N LYS A 277 13.64 18.58 -13.12
CA LYS A 277 15.11 18.46 -13.24
C LYS A 277 15.84 19.63 -12.58
N SER A 278 15.34 20.85 -12.80
CA SER A 278 15.99 22.08 -12.36
C SER A 278 15.42 22.67 -11.08
N VAL A 279 14.44 21.98 -10.50
CA VAL A 279 13.46 22.60 -9.62
C VAL A 279 13.08 21.66 -8.47
N GLY A 280 13.34 22.11 -7.25
CA GLY A 280 12.69 21.58 -6.06
C GLY A 280 11.28 22.14 -5.93
N VAL A 281 10.29 21.27 -5.77
CA VAL A 281 8.87 21.60 -5.53
C VAL A 281 8.44 20.82 -4.29
N CYS A 282 8.08 21.52 -3.21
CA CYS A 282 7.77 20.88 -1.93
C CYS A 282 6.61 19.88 -2.05
N CYS A 283 5.59 20.27 -2.82
CA CYS A 283 4.26 19.78 -2.52
C CYS A 283 3.65 19.06 -3.73
N ALA A 284 3.12 19.77 -4.73
CA ALA A 284 2.51 19.12 -5.89
C ALA A 284 3.52 18.34 -6.75
N GLY A 285 4.77 18.79 -6.84
CA GLY A 285 5.80 18.12 -7.63
C GLY A 285 5.50 18.09 -9.14
N ARG A 286 6.29 17.31 -9.89
CA ARG A 286 6.01 17.00 -11.30
C ARG A 286 4.93 15.92 -11.37
N GLN A 287 3.74 16.28 -11.84
CA GLN A 287 2.62 15.36 -11.96
C GLN A 287 2.68 14.52 -13.24
N LEU A 288 2.53 13.20 -13.08
CA LEU A 288 2.64 12.21 -14.14
C LEU A 288 1.45 11.24 -14.09
N ASN A 289 1.08 10.73 -15.26
CA ASN A 289 0.26 9.52 -15.41
C ASN A 289 1.18 8.32 -15.60
N TRP A 290 1.16 7.40 -14.64
CA TRP A 290 1.77 6.10 -14.80
C TRP A 290 0.75 5.10 -15.31
N THR A 291 0.98 4.51 -16.49
CA THR A 291 0.00 3.63 -17.13
C THR A 291 0.46 2.18 -17.13
N PHE A 292 -0.41 1.27 -16.71
CA PHE A 292 -0.24 -0.17 -16.88
C PHE A 292 -1.28 -0.69 -17.87
N ARG A 293 -0.87 -1.55 -18.79
CA ARG A 293 -1.74 -2.26 -19.72
C ARG A 293 -1.87 -3.72 -19.28
N ILE A 294 -3.10 -4.16 -19.08
CA ILE A 294 -3.42 -5.54 -18.68
C ILE A 294 -3.73 -6.33 -19.95
N LEU A 295 -2.76 -7.14 -20.38
CA LEU A 295 -2.84 -7.97 -21.58
C LEU A 295 -3.24 -9.41 -21.23
N PRO A 296 -3.68 -10.22 -22.20
CA PRO A 296 -3.98 -11.63 -21.93
C PRO A 296 -2.78 -12.39 -21.36
N ASP A 297 -1.56 -12.15 -21.84
CA ASP A 297 -0.35 -12.91 -21.48
C ASP A 297 0.49 -12.25 -20.37
N ARG A 298 0.38 -10.92 -20.19
CA ARG A 298 1.23 -10.16 -19.26
C ARG A 298 0.59 -8.89 -18.75
N ILE A 299 1.27 -8.24 -17.81
CA ILE A 299 1.01 -6.85 -17.45
C ILE A 299 2.20 -6.03 -17.94
N GLU A 300 1.92 -4.97 -18.69
CA GLU A 300 2.94 -4.12 -19.30
C GLU A 300 2.91 -2.74 -18.65
N ASP A 301 4.02 -2.36 -18.02
CA ASP A 301 4.29 -0.98 -17.62
C ASP A 301 4.57 -0.13 -18.88
N GLN A 302 3.68 0.82 -19.17
CA GLN A 302 3.82 1.74 -20.32
C GLN A 302 4.57 3.04 -19.96
N GLY A 303 5.15 3.09 -18.77
CA GLY A 303 5.91 4.21 -18.24
C GLY A 303 5.04 5.38 -17.78
N LYS A 304 5.74 6.42 -17.34
CA LYS A 304 5.18 7.65 -16.81
C LYS A 304 5.12 8.71 -17.92
N LYS A 305 3.99 9.40 -18.03
CA LYS A 305 3.79 10.51 -18.98
C LYS A 305 3.40 11.80 -18.25
N PRO A 306 4.00 12.96 -18.59
CA PRO A 306 3.66 14.24 -17.97
C PRO A 306 2.18 14.55 -18.14
N LEU A 307 1.54 14.97 -17.05
CA LEU A 307 0.20 15.54 -17.14
C LEU A 307 0.24 16.92 -17.81
N TYR A 308 1.28 17.68 -17.48
CA TYR A 308 1.54 19.03 -17.96
C TYR A 308 2.89 19.08 -18.70
N PRO A 309 3.01 18.52 -19.92
CA PRO A 309 4.22 18.61 -20.74
C PRO A 309 4.68 20.04 -21.02
N GLU A 310 3.78 21.02 -20.86
CA GLU A 310 4.11 22.45 -20.89
C GLU A 310 5.07 22.86 -19.76
N ALA A 311 4.83 22.37 -18.54
CA ALA A 311 5.68 22.64 -17.39
C ALA A 311 7.05 21.97 -17.56
N ASP A 312 7.09 20.75 -18.09
CA ASP A 312 8.33 20.05 -18.46
C ASP A 312 9.17 20.85 -19.47
N ALA A 313 8.55 21.58 -20.40
CA ALA A 313 9.26 22.41 -21.36
C ALA A 313 9.92 23.63 -20.69
N VAL A 314 9.25 24.23 -19.70
CA VAL A 314 9.82 25.32 -18.88
C VAL A 314 10.98 24.80 -18.04
N ASP A 315 10.80 23.67 -17.35
CA ASP A 315 11.85 23.01 -16.56
C ASP A 315 13.07 22.63 -17.43
N ALA A 316 12.86 22.13 -18.64
CA ALA A 316 13.95 21.77 -19.54
C ALA A 316 14.82 22.98 -19.93
N VAL A 317 14.22 24.16 -20.10
CA VAL A 317 14.98 25.40 -20.39
C VAL A 317 15.74 25.87 -19.16
N TYR A 318 15.12 25.86 -17.99
CA TYR A 318 15.81 26.17 -16.73
C TYR A 318 16.99 25.23 -16.47
N ALA A 319 16.80 23.92 -16.65
CA ALA A 319 17.86 22.92 -16.51
C ALA A 319 19.02 23.17 -17.48
N ALA A 320 18.74 23.49 -18.74
CA ALA A 320 19.78 23.83 -19.70
C ALA A 320 20.57 25.08 -19.27
N LEU A 321 19.89 26.13 -18.79
CA LEU A 321 20.53 27.36 -18.34
C LEU A 321 21.39 27.16 -17.08
N GLN A 322 20.91 26.37 -16.11
CA GLN A 322 21.67 25.99 -14.91
C GLN A 322 22.92 25.16 -15.26
N ASP A 323 22.82 24.27 -16.25
CA ASP A 323 23.94 23.47 -16.75
C ASP A 323 24.86 24.24 -17.72
N HIS A 324 24.65 25.55 -17.92
CA HIS A 324 25.36 26.38 -18.91
C HIS A 324 25.29 25.83 -20.36
N ARG A 325 24.20 25.13 -20.71
CA ARG A 325 23.93 24.59 -22.05
C ARG A 325 23.02 25.52 -22.86
N SER A 326 23.14 25.47 -24.19
CA SER A 326 22.29 26.27 -25.09
C SER A 326 20.83 25.81 -25.05
N ALA A 327 19.91 26.79 -25.08
CA ALA A 327 18.46 26.60 -25.15
C ALA A 327 17.81 27.42 -26.29
N GLU A 328 18.59 27.88 -27.28
CA GLU A 328 18.15 28.75 -28.39
C GLU A 328 17.05 28.14 -29.27
N GLY A 329 16.92 26.81 -29.29
CA GLY A 329 15.83 26.11 -29.99
C GLY A 329 14.53 25.94 -29.19
N ALA A 330 14.53 26.29 -27.90
CA ALA A 330 13.43 26.03 -26.98
C ALA A 330 12.68 27.29 -26.53
N ALA A 331 13.27 28.47 -26.72
CA ALA A 331 12.68 29.74 -26.32
C ALA A 331 13.17 30.92 -27.18
N THR A 332 12.43 32.03 -27.18
CA THR A 332 12.91 33.27 -27.82
C THR A 332 14.12 33.84 -27.07
N PRO A 333 15.02 34.60 -27.74
CA PRO A 333 16.14 35.26 -27.05
C PRO A 333 15.71 36.13 -25.87
N ALA A 334 14.58 36.84 -26.01
CA ALA A 334 14.01 37.63 -24.93
C ALA A 334 13.58 36.77 -23.73
N ALA A 335 12.93 35.62 -23.98
CA ALA A 335 12.54 34.69 -22.93
C ALA A 335 13.77 34.04 -22.26
N LEU A 336 14.78 33.63 -23.03
CA LEU A 336 16.04 33.10 -22.49
C LEU A 336 16.77 34.11 -21.61
N SER A 337 16.89 35.35 -22.10
CA SER A 337 17.49 36.44 -21.36
C SER A 337 16.73 36.74 -20.05
N PHE A 338 15.40 36.67 -20.09
CA PHE A 338 14.56 36.77 -18.91
C PHE A 338 14.83 35.62 -17.93
N MET A 339 14.74 34.37 -18.39
CA MET A 339 14.89 33.19 -17.54
C MET A 339 16.30 33.10 -16.92
N GLY A 340 17.35 33.43 -17.67
CA GLY A 340 18.72 33.44 -17.15
C GLY A 340 18.98 34.49 -16.08
N ARG A 341 18.25 35.61 -16.08
CA ARG A 341 18.27 36.61 -14.99
C ARG A 341 17.39 36.25 -13.80
N ASN A 342 16.50 35.27 -13.96
CA ASN A 342 15.48 34.89 -12.99
C ASN A 342 15.53 33.37 -12.78
N LEU A 343 16.74 32.84 -12.53
CA LEU A 343 16.91 31.45 -12.16
C LEU A 343 16.30 31.26 -10.75
N PRO A 344 15.35 30.34 -10.60
CA PRO A 344 14.78 30.05 -9.29
C PRO A 344 15.75 29.21 -8.45
N ASP A 345 15.88 29.52 -7.16
CA ASP A 345 16.55 28.63 -6.18
C ASP A 345 15.64 27.44 -5.77
N GLY A 346 14.35 27.51 -6.14
CA GLY A 346 13.32 26.47 -6.04
C GLY A 346 12.05 26.99 -6.71
N LEU A 347 11.14 26.13 -7.18
CA LEU A 347 9.82 26.59 -7.65
C LEU A 347 8.75 26.16 -6.67
N GLY A 348 7.82 27.07 -6.46
CA GLY A 348 6.60 26.84 -5.69
C GLY A 348 5.57 26.18 -6.59
N ASN A 349 4.34 26.65 -6.51
CA ASN A 349 3.22 26.07 -7.24
C ASN A 349 3.26 26.47 -8.72
N PHE A 350 2.71 25.61 -9.59
CA PHE A 350 2.50 25.95 -10.99
C PHE A 350 1.07 25.65 -11.41
N VAL A 351 0.58 26.46 -12.35
CA VAL A 351 -0.72 26.29 -12.98
C VAL A 351 -0.51 26.26 -14.49
N THR A 352 -1.04 25.24 -15.16
CA THR A 352 -0.96 25.11 -16.62
C THR A 352 -2.34 25.28 -17.23
N ARG A 353 -2.46 26.16 -18.23
CA ARG A 353 -3.67 26.37 -19.03
C ARG A 353 -3.38 26.14 -20.51
N ARG A 354 -4.18 25.31 -21.18
CA ARG A 354 -4.13 25.12 -22.63
C ARG A 354 -5.11 26.07 -23.33
N SER A 355 -4.72 26.60 -24.48
CA SER A 355 -5.59 27.39 -25.36
C SER A 355 -5.22 27.15 -26.82
N GLY A 356 -6.06 26.40 -27.55
CA GLY A 356 -5.77 25.96 -28.91
C GLY A 356 -4.44 25.19 -29.01
N SER A 357 -3.55 25.62 -29.90
CA SER A 357 -2.20 25.05 -30.08
C SER A 357 -1.14 25.62 -29.11
N GLY A 358 -1.53 26.58 -28.26
CA GLY A 358 -0.66 27.21 -27.27
C GLY A 358 -0.99 26.81 -25.84
N ALA A 359 -0.14 27.27 -24.93
CA ALA A 359 -0.38 27.12 -23.51
C ALA A 359 0.19 28.29 -22.72
N THR A 360 -0.35 28.50 -21.53
CA THR A 360 0.18 29.38 -20.52
C THR A 360 0.60 28.53 -19.33
N VAL A 361 1.84 28.70 -18.88
CA VAL A 361 2.30 28.15 -17.61
C VAL A 361 2.54 29.33 -16.68
N CYS A 362 1.91 29.30 -15.51
CA CYS A 362 2.18 30.23 -14.45
C CYS A 362 2.91 29.52 -13.33
N LEU A 363 3.89 30.21 -12.77
CA LEU A 363 4.86 29.60 -11.88
C LEU A 363 5.16 30.55 -10.73
N SER A 364 4.76 30.18 -9.52
CA SER A 364 5.20 30.85 -8.31
C SER A 364 6.47 30.18 -7.77
N SER A 365 7.19 30.91 -6.93
CA SER A 365 8.31 30.42 -6.13
C SER A 365 8.25 31.12 -4.80
N ASP A 366 8.72 30.48 -3.75
CA ASP A 366 8.94 31.14 -2.46
C ASP A 366 9.96 32.29 -2.62
N ALA A 367 10.85 32.21 -3.60
CA ALA A 367 11.75 33.31 -3.99
C ALA A 367 11.02 34.50 -4.67
N PHE A 368 9.75 34.33 -5.04
CA PHE A 368 8.94 35.33 -5.72
C PHE A 368 7.74 35.77 -4.85
N GLU A 369 8.01 36.21 -3.60
CA GLU A 369 6.96 36.58 -2.62
C GLU A 369 5.91 37.59 -3.13
N SER A 370 6.24 38.40 -4.16
CA SER A 370 5.38 39.46 -4.69
C SER A 370 4.97 39.30 -6.16
N PHE A 371 5.42 38.24 -6.83
CA PHE A 371 5.11 38.02 -8.25
C PHE A 371 5.15 36.54 -8.63
N PHE A 372 4.59 36.19 -9.77
CA PHE A 372 4.82 34.89 -10.40
C PHE A 372 5.33 35.10 -11.82
N VAL A 373 5.93 34.05 -12.39
CA VAL A 373 6.38 34.09 -13.78
C VAL A 373 5.31 33.47 -14.66
N ARG A 374 4.91 34.22 -15.69
CA ARG A 374 3.99 33.74 -16.72
C ARG A 374 4.75 33.44 -18.00
N PHE A 375 4.64 32.20 -18.46
CA PHE A 375 5.17 31.73 -19.72
C PHE A 375 4.05 31.58 -20.73
N ARG A 376 4.26 32.11 -21.94
CA ARG A 376 3.41 31.81 -23.10
C ARG A 376 4.17 30.85 -24.00
N LEU A 377 3.59 29.67 -24.21
CA LEU A 377 4.14 28.60 -25.03
C LEU A 377 3.34 28.44 -26.30
N VAL A 378 4.02 28.11 -27.38
CA VAL A 378 3.45 27.75 -28.68
C VAL A 378 4.02 26.42 -29.15
N ARG A 379 3.32 25.69 -30.02
CA ARG A 379 3.90 24.49 -30.64
C ARG A 379 4.75 24.83 -31.85
N ARG A 380 5.99 24.31 -31.90
CA ARG A 380 6.88 24.33 -33.07
C ARG A 380 7.47 22.93 -33.26
N GLY A 381 7.29 22.34 -34.45
CA GLY A 381 7.80 20.99 -34.74
C GLY A 381 7.31 19.92 -33.75
N GLY A 382 6.07 20.03 -33.26
CA GLY A 382 5.49 19.09 -32.28
C GLY A 382 5.94 19.29 -30.82
N LYS A 383 6.86 20.22 -30.55
CA LYS A 383 7.35 20.54 -29.19
C LYS A 383 6.84 21.90 -28.73
N PHE A 384 6.80 22.10 -27.41
CA PHE A 384 6.54 23.43 -26.86
C PHE A 384 7.78 24.33 -26.99
N PHE A 385 7.53 25.57 -27.38
CA PHE A 385 8.51 26.63 -27.51
C PHE A 385 8.05 27.84 -26.70
N ILE A 386 8.91 28.37 -25.83
CA ILE A 386 8.59 29.49 -24.96
C ILE A 386 8.68 30.79 -25.77
N ALA A 387 7.52 31.31 -26.16
CA ALA A 387 7.41 32.55 -26.93
C ALA A 387 7.68 33.79 -26.08
N LYS A 388 7.23 33.77 -24.82
CA LYS A 388 7.34 34.89 -23.87
C LYS A 388 7.49 34.36 -22.44
N ALA A 389 8.28 35.05 -21.63
CA ALA A 389 8.33 34.91 -20.18
C ALA A 389 8.27 36.32 -19.55
N GLU A 390 7.46 36.52 -18.52
CA GLU A 390 7.30 37.82 -17.87
C GLU A 390 6.95 37.69 -16.38
N ARG A 391 7.35 38.68 -15.57
CA ARG A 391 6.90 38.81 -14.18
C ARG A 391 5.48 39.38 -14.17
N VAL A 392 4.62 38.83 -13.32
CA VAL A 392 3.26 39.32 -13.10
C VAL A 392 3.06 39.48 -11.59
N ALA A 393 2.74 40.69 -11.15
CA ALA A 393 2.41 40.95 -9.76
C ALA A 393 0.98 40.47 -9.45
N GLY A 394 0.73 40.11 -8.19
CA GLY A 394 -0.59 39.67 -7.72
C GLY A 394 -0.71 38.16 -7.53
N ASP A 395 -1.95 37.73 -7.31
CA ASP A 395 -2.27 36.34 -6.97
C ASP A 395 -2.25 35.43 -8.21
N LEU A 396 -1.53 34.30 -8.09
CA LEU A 396 -1.44 33.25 -9.10
C LEU A 396 -2.84 32.81 -9.55
N ASP A 397 -3.78 32.64 -8.62
CA ASP A 397 -5.12 32.14 -8.93
C ASP A 397 -5.94 33.17 -9.70
N GLN A 398 -5.87 34.45 -9.34
CA GLN A 398 -6.59 35.51 -10.06
C GLN A 398 -6.16 35.61 -11.52
N HIS A 399 -4.86 35.40 -11.79
CA HIS A 399 -4.31 35.58 -13.12
C HIS A 399 -4.23 34.29 -13.95
N CYS A 400 -4.27 33.12 -13.32
CA CYS A 400 -4.03 31.83 -13.98
C CYS A 400 -5.14 30.79 -13.78
N SER A 401 -5.94 30.90 -12.72
CA SER A 401 -7.04 29.98 -12.38
C SER A 401 -8.40 30.57 -12.79
N ARG A 402 -8.71 30.58 -14.10
CA ARG A 402 -10.02 30.94 -14.71
C ARG A 402 -10.67 32.26 -14.23
N GLN A 403 -10.86 33.20 -15.17
CA GLN A 403 -12.20 33.77 -15.33
C GLN A 403 -13.14 32.61 -15.66
N LYS A 404 -14.04 32.24 -14.73
CA LYS A 404 -15.22 31.44 -15.06
C LYS A 404 -16.10 32.30 -15.98
N GLY A 405 -16.19 31.93 -17.25
CA GLY A 405 -17.14 32.52 -18.20
C GLY A 405 -16.46 33.03 -19.46
N GLU A 406 -16.41 32.17 -20.48
CA GLU A 406 -16.62 32.47 -21.91
C GLU A 406 -16.71 31.14 -22.67
#